data_AF-A0A9N9KBF0-F1
#
_entry.id   AF-A0A9N9KBF0-F1
#
_cell.length_a   1.000
_cell.length_b   1.000
_cell.length_c   1.000
_cell.angle_alpha   90.00
_cell.angle_beta   90.00
_cell.angle_gamma   90.00
#
_symmetry.space_group_name_H-M   'P 1'
#
loop_
_entity.id
_entity.type
_entity.pdbx_description
1 polymer ?
#
loop_
_entity_poly.entity_id
_entity_poly.type
_entity_poly.pdbx_seq_one_letter_code
_entity_poly.pdbx_strand_id
1 'polypeptide(L)'
;GRKNSNLLPFLEQQHCIPDELHVMLRITDVLFECLFFELSVKSTFNKKQKNNEMTIREQVESTIHSIGINIFKFNEPEKPKGKWRWTSLMGPDKLTILEKFPITTFILGQRGKEIQKLWHDFFFLYKTMRKINLTDEDIVNFELSARQW
;
A
#
# COMPACT_ATOMS: atom_id res chain seq x y z
N GLY A 1 -27.98 0.75 13.71
CA GLY A 1 -26.53 0.88 13.94
C GLY A 1 -26.22 0.54 15.38
N ARG A 2 -25.23 -0.31 15.66
CA ARG A 2 -24.83 -0.60 17.05
C ARG A 2 -23.96 0.54 17.56
N LYS A 3 -24.41 1.21 18.62
CA LYS A 3 -23.64 2.16 19.41
C LYS A 3 -22.58 1.33 20.16
N ASN A 4 -21.35 1.29 19.66
CA ASN A 4 -20.25 0.74 20.45
C ASN A 4 -20.00 1.74 21.59
N SER A 5 -20.14 1.28 22.83
CA SER A 5 -19.73 2.04 24.00
C SER A 5 -18.24 2.38 23.86
N ASN A 6 -17.87 3.65 23.99
CA ASN A 6 -16.48 4.09 23.93
C ASN A 6 -15.65 3.28 24.93
N LEU A 7 -14.69 2.51 24.43
CA LEU A 7 -13.79 1.67 25.24
C LEU A 7 -12.91 2.52 26.17
N LEU A 8 -12.74 3.80 25.84
CA LEU A 8 -11.97 4.77 26.61
C LEU A 8 -12.85 6.01 26.81
N PRO A 9 -13.80 6.00 27.75
CA PRO A 9 -14.75 7.09 27.96
C PRO A 9 -14.09 8.40 28.41
N PHE A 10 -12.80 8.35 28.78
CA PHE A 10 -11.98 9.50 29.16
C PHE A 10 -11.27 10.17 27.98
N LEU A 11 -11.19 9.52 26.80
CA LEU A 11 -10.65 10.14 25.60
C LEU A 11 -11.76 10.90 24.89
N GLU A 12 -11.82 12.20 25.10
CA GLU A 12 -12.64 13.06 24.27
C GLU A 12 -12.05 13.08 22.86
N GLN A 13 -12.83 12.67 21.86
CA GLN A 13 -12.37 12.53 20.46
C GLN A 13 -11.76 13.84 19.92
N GLN A 14 -12.24 14.99 20.41
CA GLN A 14 -11.72 16.33 20.10
C GLN A 14 -10.28 16.59 20.58
N HIS A 15 -9.76 15.75 21.48
CA HIS A 15 -8.40 15.83 22.02
C HIS A 15 -7.48 14.70 21.52
N CYS A 16 -7.96 13.84 20.64
CA CYS A 16 -7.20 12.72 20.10
C CYS A 16 -6.59 13.10 18.74
N ILE A 17 -5.27 13.12 18.65
CA ILE A 17 -4.55 13.32 17.40
C ILE A 17 -4.24 11.94 16.81
N PRO A 18 -4.70 11.63 15.58
CA PRO A 18 -4.34 10.39 14.91
C PRO A 18 -2.82 10.31 14.69
N ASP A 19 -2.23 9.17 14.99
CA ASP A 19 -0.81 8.91 14.70
C ASP A 19 -0.62 8.70 13.19
N GLU A 20 0.00 9.67 12.52
CA GLU A 20 0.14 9.66 11.05
C GLU A 20 1.03 8.51 10.57
N LEU A 21 2.00 8.10 11.39
CA LEU A 21 2.85 6.95 11.08
C LEU A 21 2.01 5.68 11.08
N HIS A 22 1.20 5.43 12.10
CA HIS A 22 0.36 4.24 12.17
C HIS A 22 -0.71 4.21 11.07
N VAL A 23 -1.28 5.37 10.71
CA VAL A 23 -2.18 5.50 9.56
C VAL A 23 -1.48 5.07 8.27
N MET A 24 -0.26 5.58 8.01
CA MET A 24 0.53 5.20 6.84
C MET A 24 0.84 3.71 6.81
N LEU A 25 1.30 3.13 7.92
CA LEU A 25 1.62 1.71 8.00
C LEU A 25 0.40 0.86 7.63
N ARG A 26 -0.76 1.19 8.22
CA ARG A 26 -2.00 0.42 8.06
C ARG A 26 -2.60 0.54 6.66
N ILE A 27 -2.67 1.74 6.09
CA ILE A 27 -3.21 1.93 4.74
C ILE A 27 -2.30 1.26 3.72
N THR A 28 -0.97 1.37 3.88
CA THR A 28 -0.02 0.69 2.99
C THR A 28 -0.20 -0.82 3.02
N ASP A 29 -0.41 -1.43 4.20
CA ASP A 29 -0.71 -2.87 4.29
C ASP A 29 -1.94 -3.26 3.48
N VAL A 30 -3.02 -2.47 3.56
CA VAL A 30 -4.26 -2.71 2.79
C VAL A 30 -3.99 -2.60 1.28
N LEU A 31 -3.30 -1.55 0.85
CA LEU A 31 -2.96 -1.34 -0.56
C LEU A 31 -2.13 -2.50 -1.13
N PHE A 32 -1.13 -2.96 -0.37
CA PHE A 32 -0.32 -4.13 -0.73
C PHE A 32 -1.13 -5.40 -0.79
N GLU A 33 -1.97 -5.64 0.21
CA GLU A 33 -2.81 -6.82 0.27
C GLU A 33 -3.74 -6.89 -0.94
N CYS A 34 -4.35 -5.78 -1.33
CA CYS A 34 -5.16 -5.67 -2.53
C CYS A 34 -4.36 -5.99 -3.80
N LEU A 35 -3.20 -5.35 -3.99
CA LEU A 35 -2.36 -5.54 -5.17
C LEU A 35 -1.88 -6.99 -5.30
N PHE A 36 -1.33 -7.55 -4.23
CA PHE A 36 -0.77 -8.90 -4.25
C PHE A 36 -1.84 -9.96 -4.30
N PHE A 37 -3.02 -9.73 -3.72
CA PHE A 37 -4.17 -10.59 -3.96
C PHE A 37 -4.52 -10.63 -5.46
N GLU A 38 -4.66 -9.48 -6.11
CA GLU A 38 -4.97 -9.41 -7.54
C GLU A 38 -3.90 -10.09 -8.41
N LEU A 39 -2.61 -9.96 -8.06
CA LEU A 39 -1.52 -10.62 -8.77
C LEU A 39 -1.47 -12.14 -8.50
N SER A 40 -1.71 -12.57 -7.27
CA SER A 40 -1.57 -13.98 -6.85
C SER A 40 -2.68 -14.90 -7.37
N VAL A 41 -3.86 -14.35 -7.71
CA VAL A 41 -4.95 -15.09 -8.35
C VAL A 41 -4.62 -15.46 -9.80
N LYS A 42 -3.68 -14.75 -10.44
CA LYS A 42 -3.26 -15.05 -11.82
C LYS A 42 -2.56 -16.40 -11.89
N SER A 43 -2.94 -17.24 -12.84
CA SER A 43 -2.37 -18.59 -13.03
C SER A 43 -0.86 -18.59 -13.30
N THR A 44 -0.33 -17.45 -13.77
CA THR A 44 1.09 -17.22 -14.06
C THR A 44 1.86 -16.62 -12.88
N PHE A 45 1.25 -16.47 -11.71
CA PHE A 45 1.90 -15.85 -10.55
C PHE A 45 3.19 -16.58 -10.15
N ASN A 46 3.12 -17.91 -10.04
CA ASN A 46 4.24 -18.79 -9.70
C ASN A 46 4.58 -19.80 -10.82
N LYS A 47 4.16 -19.53 -12.06
CA LYS A 47 4.44 -20.38 -13.22
C LYS A 47 5.07 -19.54 -14.33
N LYS A 48 6.20 -20.01 -14.86
CA LYS A 48 6.87 -19.34 -15.97
C LYS A 48 5.94 -19.32 -17.19
N GLN A 49 5.90 -18.19 -17.88
CA GLN A 49 5.19 -18.11 -19.15
C GLN A 49 6.11 -18.63 -20.25
N LYS A 50 5.55 -19.15 -21.36
CA LYS A 50 6.33 -19.74 -22.46
C LYS A 50 7.45 -18.84 -23.01
N ASN A 51 7.31 -17.52 -22.84
CA ASN A 51 8.24 -16.52 -23.36
C ASN A 51 8.91 -15.66 -22.26
N ASN A 52 8.70 -15.96 -20.97
CA ASN A 52 9.34 -15.24 -19.86
C ASN A 52 10.19 -16.17 -19.01
N GLU A 53 11.43 -15.77 -18.73
CA GLU A 53 12.33 -16.50 -17.85
C GLU A 53 11.91 -16.43 -16.37
N MET A 54 11.19 -15.37 -16.00
CA MET A 54 10.73 -15.08 -14.64
C MET A 54 9.20 -15.13 -14.52
N THR A 55 8.74 -15.66 -13.39
CA THR A 55 7.34 -15.59 -12.93
C THR A 55 6.96 -14.16 -12.54
N ILE A 56 5.65 -13.85 -12.44
CA ILE A 56 5.20 -12.53 -11.94
C ILE A 56 5.75 -12.27 -10.53
N ARG A 57 5.76 -13.30 -9.68
CA ARG A 57 6.33 -13.25 -8.32
C ARG A 57 7.77 -12.74 -8.34
N GLU A 58 8.63 -13.36 -9.14
CA GLU A 58 10.05 -13.00 -9.25
C GLU A 58 10.24 -11.62 -9.86
N GLN A 59 9.41 -11.21 -10.82
CA GLN A 59 9.46 -9.86 -11.39
C GLN A 59 9.12 -8.79 -10.35
N VAL A 60 8.11 -9.02 -9.51
CA VAL A 60 7.75 -8.12 -8.40
C VAL A 60 8.89 -8.04 -7.39
N GLU A 61 9.44 -9.18 -6.97
CA GLU A 61 10.59 -9.23 -6.04
C GLU A 61 11.78 -8.44 -6.58
N SER A 62 12.17 -8.71 -7.84
CA SER A 62 13.28 -8.01 -8.50
C SER A 62 13.04 -6.49 -8.63
N THR A 63 11.80 -6.09 -8.91
CA THR A 63 11.44 -4.66 -8.99
C THR A 63 11.55 -3.99 -7.62
N ILE A 64 11.08 -4.65 -6.56
CA ILE A 64 11.19 -4.13 -5.19
C ILE A 64 12.66 -4.07 -4.73
N HIS A 65 13.48 -5.03 -5.13
CA HIS A 65 14.93 -4.99 -4.88
C HIS A 65 15.59 -3.82 -5.63
N SER A 66 15.21 -3.56 -6.88
CA SER A 66 15.78 -2.47 -7.68
C SER A 66 15.51 -1.07 -7.11
N ILE A 67 14.45 -0.90 -6.32
CA ILE A 67 14.15 0.36 -5.62
C ILE A 67 14.77 0.43 -4.21
N GLY A 68 15.59 -0.57 -3.83
CA GLY A 68 16.43 -0.56 -2.63
C GLY A 68 15.97 -1.48 -1.49
N ILE A 69 14.92 -2.29 -1.66
CA ILE A 69 14.33 -3.09 -0.57
C ILE A 69 14.66 -4.57 -0.78
N ASN A 70 15.91 -4.94 -0.53
CA ASN A 70 16.42 -6.29 -0.82
C ASN A 70 15.84 -7.40 0.07
N ILE A 71 15.22 -7.04 1.20
CA ILE A 71 14.65 -8.01 2.17
C ILE A 71 13.32 -8.61 1.71
N PHE A 72 12.68 -8.01 0.70
CA PHE A 72 11.34 -8.40 0.28
C PHE A 72 11.37 -9.75 -0.44
N LYS A 73 10.50 -10.67 -0.01
CA LYS A 73 10.22 -11.93 -0.71
C LYS A 73 8.78 -12.36 -0.49
N PHE A 74 8.23 -13.12 -1.42
CA PHE A 74 7.02 -13.90 -1.20
C PHE A 74 7.35 -15.22 -0.50
N ASN A 75 6.44 -15.64 0.38
CA ASN A 75 6.48 -16.90 1.09
C ASN A 75 5.40 -17.82 0.51
N GLU A 76 5.82 -19.00 0.09
CA GLU A 76 4.90 -20.01 -0.43
C GLU A 76 3.85 -20.40 0.61
N PRO A 77 2.58 -20.62 0.22
CA PRO A 77 1.57 -21.05 1.16
C PRO A 77 1.88 -22.44 1.72
N GLU A 78 1.66 -22.65 3.02
CA GLU A 78 1.85 -23.96 3.67
C GLU A 78 0.91 -25.05 3.15
N LYS A 79 -0.18 -24.67 2.47
CA LYS A 79 -1.19 -25.57 1.92
C LYS A 79 -1.36 -25.30 0.43
N PRO A 80 -1.68 -26.29 -0.42
CA PRO A 80 -1.81 -26.11 -1.87
C PRO A 80 -2.83 -25.05 -2.33
N LYS A 81 -3.80 -24.70 -1.47
CA LYS A 81 -4.81 -23.64 -1.70
C LYS A 81 -4.69 -22.49 -0.69
N GLY A 82 -3.54 -22.37 -0.04
CA GLY A 82 -3.28 -21.32 0.93
C GLY A 82 -3.04 -19.97 0.27
N LYS A 83 -3.13 -18.90 1.08
CA LYS A 83 -2.81 -17.55 0.65
C LYS A 83 -1.30 -17.33 0.65
N TRP A 84 -0.79 -16.69 -0.40
CA TRP A 84 0.60 -16.23 -0.44
C TRP A 84 0.84 -15.19 0.64
N ARG A 85 1.96 -15.32 1.35
CA ARG A 85 2.44 -14.31 2.31
C ARG A 85 3.67 -13.63 1.73
N TRP A 86 4.11 -12.55 2.36
CA TRP A 86 5.31 -11.80 1.96
C TRP A 86 6.03 -11.25 3.18
N THR A 87 7.27 -10.80 3.00
CA THR A 87 8.04 -10.11 4.04
C THR A 87 7.29 -8.87 4.53
N SER A 88 7.09 -8.77 5.84
CA SER A 88 6.57 -7.53 6.44
C SER A 88 7.60 -6.41 6.27
N LEU A 89 7.14 -5.25 5.81
CA LEU A 89 8.00 -4.10 5.55
C LEU A 89 7.93 -3.09 6.67
N MET A 90 9.06 -2.43 6.94
CA MET A 90 9.14 -1.36 7.92
C MET A 90 8.70 -0.02 7.32
N GLY A 91 8.48 0.99 8.16
CA GLY A 91 8.00 2.32 7.73
C GLY A 91 8.78 2.91 6.54
N PRO A 92 10.12 2.97 6.58
CA PRO A 92 10.91 3.50 5.46
C PRO A 92 10.73 2.73 4.14
N ASP A 93 10.65 1.40 4.20
CA ASP A 93 10.46 0.55 3.03
C ASP A 93 9.06 0.74 2.43
N LYS A 94 8.03 0.83 3.28
CA LYS A 94 6.66 1.13 2.87
C LYS A 94 6.57 2.47 2.13
N LEU A 95 7.23 3.51 2.65
CA LEU A 95 7.29 4.82 1.98
C LEU A 95 7.98 4.74 0.63
N THR A 96 9.10 4.02 0.55
CA THR A 96 9.84 3.83 -0.69
C THR A 96 8.98 3.15 -1.76
N ILE A 97 8.15 2.17 -1.36
CA ILE A 97 7.24 1.51 -2.30
C ILE A 97 6.09 2.42 -2.73
N LEU A 98 5.43 3.12 -1.80
CA LEU A 98 4.38 4.07 -2.14
C LEU A 98 4.85 5.13 -3.16
N GLU A 99 6.12 5.53 -3.06
CA GLU A 99 6.72 6.53 -3.95
C GLU A 99 7.19 5.95 -5.30
N LYS A 100 7.77 4.73 -5.31
CA LYS A 100 8.58 4.28 -6.46
C LYS A 100 8.08 3.03 -7.17
N PHE A 101 7.15 2.26 -6.59
CA PHE A 101 6.79 0.97 -7.17
C PHE A 101 5.92 1.12 -8.43
N PRO A 102 6.34 0.55 -9.59
CA PRO A 102 5.69 0.80 -10.88
C PRO A 102 4.50 -0.14 -11.12
N ILE A 103 3.33 0.18 -10.54
CA ILE A 103 2.12 -0.67 -10.61
C ILE A 103 1.68 -0.93 -12.06
N THR A 104 1.79 0.06 -12.95
CA THR A 104 1.40 -0.06 -14.36
C THR A 104 2.19 -1.12 -15.13
N THR A 105 3.33 -1.58 -14.60
CA THR A 105 4.12 -2.67 -15.19
C THR A 105 3.45 -4.03 -14.95
N PHE A 106 2.69 -4.19 -13.87
CA PHE A 106 2.10 -5.47 -13.45
C PHE A 106 0.58 -5.56 -13.69
N ILE A 107 -0.09 -4.40 -13.69
CA ILE A 107 -1.50 -4.27 -14.01
C ILE A 107 -1.59 -3.34 -15.21
N LEU A 108 -1.92 -3.90 -16.37
CA LEU A 108 -1.97 -3.16 -17.62
C LEU A 108 -3.29 -2.41 -17.79
N GLY A 109 -3.26 -1.39 -18.63
CA GLY A 109 -4.45 -0.63 -19.00
C GLY A 109 -4.91 0.37 -17.93
N GLN A 110 -6.17 0.79 -18.06
CA GLN A 110 -6.74 1.87 -17.24
C GLN A 110 -6.75 1.52 -15.75
N ARG A 111 -7.08 0.27 -15.41
CA ARG A 111 -7.09 -0.22 -14.04
C ARG A 111 -5.75 -0.03 -13.32
N GLY A 112 -4.64 -0.34 -14.00
CA GLY A 112 -3.30 -0.14 -13.41
C GLY A 112 -2.97 1.31 -13.16
N LYS A 113 -3.36 2.20 -14.09
CA LYS A 113 -3.19 3.66 -13.92
C LYS A 113 -3.99 4.17 -12.73
N GLU A 114 -5.21 3.70 -12.54
CA GLU A 114 -6.06 4.07 -11.41
C GLU A 114 -5.49 3.60 -10.08
N ILE A 115 -4.98 2.37 -9.99
CA ILE A 115 -4.33 1.89 -8.76
C ILE A 115 -3.05 2.69 -8.47
N GLN A 116 -2.23 2.96 -9.50
CA GLN A 116 -1.02 3.77 -9.33
C GLN A 116 -1.36 5.19 -8.85
N LYS A 117 -2.40 5.81 -9.42
CA LYS A 117 -2.92 7.09 -8.95
C LYS A 117 -3.37 7.00 -7.49
N LEU A 118 -4.14 5.98 -7.12
CA LEU A 118 -4.60 5.76 -5.74
C LEU A 118 -3.44 5.71 -4.73
N TRP A 119 -2.32 5.06 -5.08
CA TRP A 119 -1.14 4.98 -4.22
C TRP A 119 -0.43 6.33 -4.11
N HIS A 120 -0.25 7.04 -5.24
CA HIS A 120 0.40 8.35 -5.25
C HIS A 120 -0.43 9.42 -4.54
N ASP A 121 -1.76 9.42 -4.71
CA ASP A 121 -2.67 10.32 -4.01
C ASP A 121 -2.56 10.10 -2.50
N PHE A 122 -2.57 8.85 -2.05
CA PHE A 122 -2.36 8.54 -0.64
C PHE A 122 -1.00 9.01 -0.13
N PHE A 123 0.07 8.77 -0.89
CA PHE A 123 1.41 9.23 -0.55
C PHE A 123 1.46 10.75 -0.39
N PHE A 124 0.79 11.49 -1.28
CA PHE A 124 0.68 12.94 -1.20
C PHE A 124 -0.09 13.41 0.05
N LEU A 125 -1.20 12.75 0.38
CA LEU A 125 -1.93 12.99 1.63
C LEU A 125 -1.02 12.78 2.84
N TYR A 126 -0.29 11.66 2.89
CA TYR A 126 0.66 11.39 3.97
C TYR A 126 1.76 12.45 4.07
N LYS A 127 2.36 12.84 2.95
CA LYS A 127 3.38 13.90 2.92
C LYS A 127 2.83 15.23 3.44
N THR A 128 1.57 15.52 3.16
CA THR A 128 0.88 16.72 3.65
C THR A 128 0.64 16.65 5.16
N MET A 129 0.16 15.53 5.69
CA MET A 129 0.01 15.33 7.15
C MET A 129 1.33 15.52 7.91
N ARG A 130 2.47 15.21 7.28
CA ARG A 130 3.81 15.32 7.88
C ARG A 130 4.45 16.71 7.75
N LYS A 131 3.81 17.67 7.08
CA LYS A 131 4.33 19.03 6.98
C LYS A 131 4.27 19.71 8.37
N ILE A 132 5.35 20.40 8.74
CA ILE A 132 5.44 21.11 10.03
C ILE A 132 4.62 22.40 9.99
N ASN A 133 4.64 23.10 8.86
CA ASN A 133 3.94 24.37 8.66
C ASN A 133 2.90 24.17 7.56
N LEU A 134 1.63 24.08 7.94
CA LEU A 134 0.49 24.03 7.02
C LEU A 134 -0.08 25.43 6.84
N THR A 135 -0.37 25.78 5.60
CA THR A 135 -1.18 26.96 5.26
C THR A 135 -2.66 26.61 5.30
N ASP A 136 -3.55 27.61 5.40
CA ASP A 136 -4.99 27.37 5.28
C ASP A 136 -5.36 26.71 3.95
N GLU A 137 -4.64 27.06 2.88
CA GLU A 137 -4.78 26.43 1.57
C GLU A 137 -4.37 24.95 1.60
N ASP A 138 -3.27 24.59 2.27
CA ASP A 138 -2.88 23.19 2.45
C ASP A 138 -3.97 22.39 3.18
N ILE A 139 -4.61 22.98 4.20
CA ILE A 139 -5.67 22.33 4.98
C ILE A 139 -6.91 22.07 4.11
N VAL A 140 -7.37 23.08 3.37
CA VAL A 140 -8.52 22.95 2.47
C VAL A 140 -8.22 21.93 1.37
N ASN A 141 -7.04 21.99 0.76
CA ASN A 141 -6.64 21.06 -0.28
C ASN A 141 -6.49 19.63 0.24
N PHE A 142 -5.99 19.46 1.47
CA PHE A 142 -5.91 18.16 2.12
C PHE A 142 -7.31 17.56 2.31
N GLU A 143 -8.27 18.33 2.83
CA GLU A 143 -9.64 17.86 3.01
C GLU A 143 -10.28 17.43 1.68
N LEU A 144 -10.17 18.27 0.64
CA LEU A 144 -10.72 17.96 -0.69
C LEU A 144 -10.08 16.70 -1.28
N SER A 145 -8.75 16.60 -1.22
CA SER A 145 -8.00 15.45 -1.74
C SER A 145 -8.33 14.16 -0.97
N ALA A 146 -8.46 14.25 0.35
CA ALA A 146 -8.80 13.10 1.20
C ALA A 146 -10.24 12.62 1.01
N ARG A 147 -11.18 13.52 0.66
CA ARG A 147 -12.55 13.14 0.30
C ARG A 147 -12.65 12.49 -1.08
N GLN A 148 -11.76 12.86 -1.99
CA GLN A 148 -11.72 12.32 -3.34
C GLN A 148 -11.04 10.94 -3.41
N TRP A 149 -10.04 10.73 -2.55
CA TRP A 149 -9.33 9.46 -2.39
C TRP A 149 -10.21 8.39 -1.74
#